data_AF-A0A950AJJ9-F1
#
_entry.id   AF-A0A950AJJ9-F1
#
_cell.length_a   1.000
_cell.length_b   1.000
_cell.length_c   1.000
_cell.angle_alpha   90.00
_cell.angle_beta   90.00
_cell.angle_gamma   90.00
#
_symmetry.space_group_name_H-M   'P 1'
#
loop_
_entity.id
_entity.type
_entity.pdbx_description
1 polymer ?
#
loop_
_entity_poly.entity_id
_entity_poly.type
_entity_poly.pdbx_seq_one_letter_code
_entity_poly.pdbx_strand_id
1 'polypeptide(L)'
;MIGETTAGGSRQPRQEGFYPVEQVRHIVTLKRILAPTELTMDSRKAVDYAIAIAEHFNAQVTLLHVYAAPDPEVILENSITTGLRTMLGMPWIRSGPGSDNDTPE
;
A
#
# COMPACT_ATOMS: atom_id res chain seq x y z
N MET A 1 -47.48 55.10 -48.47
CA MET A 1 -46.89 53.87 -49.04
C MET A 1 -45.45 53.78 -48.57
N ILE A 2 -45.18 52.91 -47.59
CA ILE A 2 -44.08 51.94 -47.60
C ILE A 2 -44.43 50.90 -46.54
N GLY A 3 -44.47 49.65 -46.98
CA GLY A 3 -45.07 48.54 -46.26
C GLY A 3 -44.24 48.04 -45.09
N GLU A 4 -44.97 47.46 -44.14
CA GLU A 4 -44.48 46.64 -43.05
C GLU A 4 -43.81 45.38 -43.61
N THR A 5 -42.67 44.97 -43.05
CA THR A 5 -42.12 43.63 -43.28
C THR A 5 -41.56 43.08 -41.98
N THR A 6 -42.44 42.32 -41.32
CA THR A 6 -42.26 41.06 -40.63
C THR A 6 -40.84 40.49 -40.52
N ALA A 7 -40.37 40.34 -39.27
CA ALA A 7 -39.90 39.05 -38.73
C ALA A 7 -39.69 39.19 -37.21
N GLY A 8 -40.81 39.20 -36.46
CA GLY A 8 -40.79 38.98 -35.02
C GLY A 8 -40.42 37.53 -34.72
N GLY A 9 -39.12 37.24 -34.66
CA GLY A 9 -38.61 35.99 -34.10
C GLY A 9 -38.64 36.07 -32.58
N SER A 10 -39.76 35.73 -31.97
CA SER A 10 -39.87 35.50 -30.53
C SER A 10 -38.99 34.32 -30.16
N ARG A 11 -37.74 34.59 -29.78
CA ARG A 11 -36.88 33.62 -29.09
C ARG A 11 -37.55 33.33 -27.74
N GLN A 12 -38.27 32.22 -27.68
CA GLN A 12 -38.69 31.67 -26.39
C GLN A 12 -37.42 31.46 -25.55
N PRO A 13 -37.41 31.90 -24.28
CA PRO A 13 -36.30 31.56 -23.40
C PRO A 13 -36.20 30.04 -23.34
N ARG A 14 -35.03 29.51 -23.68
CA ARG A 14 -34.70 28.09 -23.55
C ARG A 14 -34.93 27.76 -22.08
N GLN A 15 -35.99 27.01 -21.77
CA GLN A 15 -36.18 26.51 -20.42
C GLN A 15 -35.07 25.49 -20.17
N GLU A 16 -33.96 25.97 -19.61
CA GLU A 16 -32.98 25.12 -18.96
C GLU A 16 -33.71 24.47 -17.79
N GLY A 17 -34.19 23.24 -18.03
CA GLY A 17 -34.82 22.44 -17.01
C GLY A 17 -33.89 22.40 -15.81
N PHE A 18 -34.31 23.04 -14.72
CA PHE A 18 -33.70 22.85 -13.42
C PHE A 18 -34.02 21.41 -13.00
N TYR A 19 -33.12 20.49 -13.32
CA TYR A 19 -33.15 19.16 -12.73
C TYR A 19 -32.46 19.28 -11.37
N PRO A 20 -33.20 19.26 -10.25
CA PRO A 20 -32.54 19.16 -8.96
C PRO A 20 -31.80 17.82 -8.97
N VAL A 21 -30.47 17.89 -9.02
CA VAL A 21 -29.63 16.73 -8.75
C VAL A 21 -29.86 16.39 -7.28
N GLU A 22 -30.77 15.45 -7.05
CA GLU A 22 -31.00 14.92 -5.72
C GLU A 22 -29.68 14.33 -5.22
N GLN A 23 -29.10 14.98 -4.22
CA GLN A 23 -27.78 14.63 -3.74
C GLN A 23 -27.88 13.34 -2.93
N VAL A 24 -27.67 12.21 -3.60
CA VAL A 24 -27.65 10.89 -2.97
C VAL A 24 -26.44 10.82 -2.04
N ARG A 25 -26.68 10.95 -0.74
CA ARG A 25 -25.64 10.69 0.27
C ARG A 25 -25.42 9.19 0.35
N HIS A 26 -24.34 8.69 -0.24
CA HIS A 26 -23.90 7.32 -0.01
C HIS A 26 -23.34 7.20 1.40
N ILE A 27 -24.06 6.48 2.26
CA ILE A 27 -23.56 6.10 3.58
C ILE A 27 -22.60 4.92 3.36
N VAL A 28 -21.31 5.21 3.39
CA VAL A 28 -20.28 4.16 3.35
C VAL A 28 -20.15 3.56 4.75
N THR A 29 -20.30 2.24 4.85
CA THR A 29 -20.02 1.50 6.07
C THR A 29 -18.72 0.72 5.93
N LEU A 30 -17.72 1.01 6.76
CA LEU A 30 -16.47 0.25 6.86
C LEU A 30 -16.51 -0.58 8.14
N LYS A 31 -16.33 -1.90 8.03
CA LYS A 31 -16.37 -2.82 9.18
C LYS A 31 -15.02 -3.45 9.51
N ARG A 32 -14.17 -3.67 8.50
CA ARG A 32 -12.87 -4.31 8.64
C ARG A 32 -11.87 -3.69 7.67
N ILE A 33 -10.65 -3.44 8.15
CA ILE A 33 -9.52 -2.88 7.41
C ILE A 33 -8.37 -3.89 7.49
N LEU A 34 -7.85 -4.33 6.35
CA LEU A 34 -6.61 -5.10 6.28
C LEU A 34 -5.47 -4.13 5.96
N ALA A 35 -4.53 -3.97 6.88
CA ALA A 35 -3.41 -3.05 6.75
C ALA A 35 -2.09 -3.83 6.61
N PRO A 36 -1.53 -3.95 5.39
CA PRO A 36 -0.22 -4.55 5.18
C PRO A 36 0.89 -3.65 5.75
N THR A 37 1.88 -4.25 6.39
CA THR A 37 3.03 -3.57 6.97
C THR A 37 4.26 -4.47 6.96
N GLU A 38 5.41 -3.89 6.68
CA GLU A 38 6.74 -4.49 6.78
C GLU A 38 7.39 -4.24 8.16
N LEU A 39 6.63 -3.70 9.12
CA LEU A 39 7.05 -3.42 10.49
C LEU A 39 8.28 -2.49 10.62
N THR A 40 8.51 -1.65 9.61
CA THR A 40 9.53 -0.60 9.59
C THR A 40 8.99 0.72 10.17
N MET A 41 9.89 1.63 10.56
CA MET A 41 9.52 2.99 10.98
C MET A 41 8.76 3.76 9.88
N ASP A 42 9.11 3.53 8.61
CA ASP A 42 8.46 4.18 7.48
C ASP A 42 7.01 3.71 7.32
N SER A 43 6.75 2.43 7.54
CA SER A 43 5.39 1.86 7.48
C SER A 43 4.50 2.22 8.69
N ARG A 44 5.08 2.75 9.78
CA ARG A 44 4.35 3.10 11.02
C ARG A 44 3.25 4.13 10.79
N LYS A 45 3.51 5.16 9.98
CA LYS A 45 2.50 6.20 9.68
C LYS A 45 1.28 5.63 8.97
N ALA A 46 1.46 4.64 8.09
CA ALA A 46 0.34 3.99 7.40
C ALA A 46 -0.54 3.20 8.39
N VAL A 47 0.06 2.56 9.39
CA VAL A 47 -0.66 1.89 10.48
C VAL A 47 -1.44 2.90 11.32
N ASP A 48 -0.81 4.04 11.68
CA ASP A 48 -1.47 5.10 12.44
C ASP A 48 -2.72 5.63 11.70
N TYR A 49 -2.64 5.79 10.37
CA TYR A 49 -3.81 6.17 9.55
C TYR A 49 -4.90 5.09 9.52
N ALA A 50 -4.52 3.81 9.40
CA ALA A 50 -5.49 2.72 9.40
C ALA A 50 -6.28 2.67 10.72
N ILE A 51 -5.61 2.94 11.84
CA ILE A 51 -6.24 3.05 13.17
C ILE A 51 -7.21 4.24 13.20
N ALA A 52 -6.78 5.43 12.78
CA ALA A 52 -7.63 6.62 12.79
C ALA A 52 -8.90 6.46 11.93
N ILE A 53 -8.78 5.80 10.77
CA ILE A 53 -9.94 5.47 9.93
C ILE A 53 -10.84 4.45 10.64
N ALA A 54 -10.27 3.42 11.26
CA ALA A 54 -11.05 2.43 11.97
C ALA A 54 -11.82 3.01 13.16
N GLU A 55 -11.21 3.91 13.93
CA GLU A 55 -11.88 4.65 15.00
C GLU A 55 -13.07 5.45 14.48
N HIS A 56 -12.91 6.17 13.36
CA HIS A 56 -13.99 6.96 12.76
C HIS A 56 -15.19 6.11 12.34
N PHE A 57 -14.94 4.89 11.85
CA PHE A 57 -15.99 3.99 11.34
C PHE A 57 -16.42 2.91 12.33
N ASN A 58 -15.86 2.89 13.54
CA ASN A 58 -15.99 1.78 14.50
C ASN A 58 -15.68 0.40 13.84
N ALA A 59 -14.62 0.38 13.04
CA ALA A 59 -14.16 -0.78 12.29
C ALA A 59 -13.03 -1.52 13.02
N GLN A 60 -12.77 -2.75 12.62
CA GLN A 60 -11.62 -3.52 13.11
C GLN A 60 -10.43 -3.42 12.16
N VAL A 61 -9.22 -3.19 12.69
CA VAL A 61 -7.96 -3.28 11.91
C VAL A 61 -7.34 -4.65 12.10
N THR A 62 -6.95 -5.30 11.01
CA THR A 62 -6.08 -6.48 10.98
C THR A 62 -4.76 -6.09 10.33
N LEU A 63 -3.65 -6.24 11.05
CA LEU A 63 -2.32 -6.02 10.49
C LEU A 63 -1.84 -7.28 9.76
N LEU A 64 -1.33 -7.12 8.55
CA LEU A 64 -0.69 -8.18 7.77
C LEU A 64 0.80 -7.88 7.66
N HIS A 65 1.64 -8.70 8.30
CA HIS A 65 3.08 -8.60 8.12
C HIS A 65 3.47 -9.07 6.71
N VAL A 66 4.07 -8.19 5.92
CA VAL A 66 4.55 -8.45 4.56
C VAL A 66 6.06 -8.36 4.53
N TYR A 67 6.71 -9.36 3.95
CA TYR A 67 8.15 -9.41 3.76
C TYR A 67 8.46 -10.03 2.39
N ALA A 68 9.62 -9.66 1.82
CA ALA A 68 10.06 -10.23 0.56
C ALA A 68 10.33 -11.74 0.74
N ALA A 69 9.85 -12.55 -0.21
CA ALA A 69 10.28 -13.94 -0.28
C ALA A 69 11.82 -13.96 -0.45
N PRO A 70 12.53 -14.85 0.26
CA PRO A 70 13.96 -14.98 0.07
C PRO A 70 14.27 -15.37 -1.37
N ASP A 71 15.41 -14.89 -1.87
CA ASP A 71 15.89 -15.27 -3.20
C ASP A 71 15.99 -16.80 -3.29
N PRO A 72 15.41 -17.44 -4.32
CA PRO A 72 15.53 -18.88 -4.53
C PRO A 72 16.97 -19.40 -4.47
N GLU A 73 17.95 -18.62 -4.92
CA GLU A 73 19.37 -19.01 -4.90
C GLU A 73 19.91 -19.10 -3.46
N VAL A 74 19.53 -18.17 -2.59
CA VAL A 74 19.85 -18.19 -1.14
C VAL A 74 19.20 -19.39 -0.44
N ILE A 75 18.00 -19.81 -0.87
CA ILE A 75 17.33 -21.00 -0.32
C ILE A 75 18.09 -22.28 -0.69
N LEU A 76 18.62 -22.36 -1.91
CA LEU A 76 19.41 -23.50 -2.39
C LEU A 76 20.77 -23.59 -1.69
N GLU A 77 21.47 -22.46 -1.55
CA GLU A 77 22.76 -22.42 -0.83
C GLU A 77 22.61 -22.83 0.64
N ASN A 78 21.56 -22.36 1.32
CA ASN A 78 21.31 -22.70 2.73
C ASN A 78 20.91 -24.17 2.91
N SER A 79 20.24 -24.78 1.94
CA SER A 79 19.84 -26.19 1.99
C SER A 79 20.99 -27.15 1.72
N ILE A 80 21.86 -26.83 0.75
CA ILE A 80 23.05 -27.63 0.41
C ILE A 80 24.10 -27.50 1.52
N THR A 81 24.33 -26.29 2.02
CA THR A 81 25.36 -26.04 3.04
C THR A 81 24.99 -26.62 4.40
N THR A 82 23.71 -26.61 4.79
CA THR A 82 23.26 -27.22 6.06
C THR A 82 23.35 -28.75 6.01
N GLY A 83 22.96 -29.35 4.87
CA GLY A 83 23.08 -30.79 4.65
C GLY A 83 24.55 -31.26 4.67
N LEU A 84 25.43 -30.60 3.92
CA LEU A 84 26.86 -30.93 3.88
C LEU A 84 27.57 -30.65 5.20
N ARG A 85 27.23 -29.57 5.93
CA ARG A 85 27.79 -29.31 7.27
C ARG A 85 27.46 -30.39 8.27
N THR A 86 26.21 -30.87 8.27
CA THR A 86 25.75 -31.94 9.16
C THR A 86 26.40 -33.27 8.78
N MET A 87 26.51 -33.54 7.47
CA MET A 87 27.05 -34.79 6.95
C MET A 87 28.59 -34.90 7.06
N LEU A 88 29.30 -33.77 6.98
CA LEU A 88 30.76 -33.70 7.10
C LEU A 88 31.26 -33.31 8.50
N GLY A 89 30.36 -33.07 9.46
CA GLY A 89 30.71 -32.82 10.86
C GLY A 89 31.60 -31.59 11.10
N MET A 90 31.54 -30.56 10.24
CA MET A 90 32.46 -29.42 10.31
C MET A 90 31.94 -28.32 11.26
N PRO A 91 32.59 -28.06 12.41
CA PRO A 91 32.20 -26.97 13.31
C PRO A 91 32.82 -25.65 12.82
N TRP A 92 31.96 -24.72 12.44
CA TRP A 92 32.22 -23.27 12.27
C TRP A 92 33.60 -22.87 11.73
N ILE A 93 33.77 -22.84 10.40
CA ILE A 93 34.86 -22.05 9.79
C ILE A 93 34.55 -20.57 10.06
N ARG A 94 35.35 -19.92 10.92
CA ARG A 94 35.33 -18.46 11.08
C ARG A 94 35.63 -17.84 9.73
N SER A 95 34.66 -17.14 9.15
CA SER A 95 34.95 -16.18 8.10
C SER A 95 35.71 -15.02 8.72
N GLY A 96 36.98 -14.87 8.37
CA GLY A 96 37.71 -13.64 8.55
C GLY A 96 38.79 -13.53 7.48
N PRO A 97 38.77 -12.43 6.70
CA PRO A 97 40.01 -11.75 6.40
C PRO A 97 39.87 -10.28 6.78
N GLY A 98 40.53 -9.87 7.86
CA GLY A 98 40.54 -8.48 8.32
C GLY A 98 41.31 -8.30 9.62
N SER A 99 42.60 -7.96 9.47
CA SER A 99 43.48 -7.24 10.41
C SER A 99 43.48 -7.62 11.88
N ASP A 100 44.50 -8.39 12.32
CA ASP A 100 45.18 -8.13 13.58
C ASP A 100 46.67 -8.40 13.37
N ASN A 101 47.41 -7.30 13.26
CA ASN A 101 48.86 -7.27 13.29
C ASN A 101 49.27 -7.44 14.75
N ASP A 102 49.36 -8.68 15.24
CA ASP A 102 49.95 -9.01 16.53
C ASP A 102 50.76 -10.30 16.39
N THR A 103 52.06 -10.14 16.12
CA THR A 103 53.05 -11.17 16.42
C THR A 103 53.79 -10.71 17.68
N PRO A 104 53.88 -11.52 18.74
CA PRO A 104 54.68 -11.17 19.89
C PRO A 104 56.17 -11.46 19.61
N GLU A 105 57.00 -10.53 20.11
CA GLU A 105 58.48 -10.48 20.17
C GLU A 105 59.27 -10.24 18.87
#